data_AF-A0A2J8R119-F1
#
_entry.id   AF-A0A2J8R119-F1
#
_cell.length_a   1.000
_cell.length_b   1.000
_cell.length_c   1.000
_cell.angle_alpha   90.00
_cell.angle_beta   90.00
_cell.angle_gamma   90.00
#
_symmetry.space_group_name_H-M   'P 1'
#
loop_
_entity.id
_entity.type
_entity.pdbx_description
1 polymer ?
#
loop_
_entity_poly.entity_id
_entity_poly.type
_entity_poly.pdbx_seq_one_letter_code
_entity_poly.pdbx_strand_id
1 'polypeptide(L)'
;MKRRNKIQPCLSKPAFASLLRFHQFHPFLCAADFRKIASLYGSDKFDLPYGMRTSAEYFRLALSKLQSCDLFDEFDNIPCKKCVVVGNGGVLKNKTLGEKIDSYDVIIRMNNGPVLGHEEE
;
A
#
# COMPACT_ATOMS: atom_id res chain seq x y z
N MET A 1 17.11 0.40 8.42
CA MET A 1 16.42 -0.79 8.99
C MET A 1 16.14 -1.81 7.89
N LYS A 2 16.08 -3.10 8.25
CA LYS A 2 15.90 -4.21 7.30
C LYS A 2 14.40 -4.45 7.04
N ARG A 3 14.03 -4.71 5.78
CA ARG A 3 12.67 -5.11 5.40
C ARG A 3 12.24 -6.37 6.15
N ARG A 4 10.97 -6.44 6.54
CA ARG A 4 10.36 -7.66 7.05
C ARG A 4 10.09 -8.64 5.91
N ASN A 5 10.60 -9.86 6.05
CA ASN A 5 10.50 -10.91 5.02
C ASN A 5 9.40 -11.94 5.29
N LYS A 6 8.60 -11.78 6.35
CA LYS A 6 7.55 -12.74 6.73
C LYS A 6 6.22 -12.03 6.92
N ILE A 7 5.44 -11.96 5.85
CA ILE A 7 3.99 -11.72 5.93
C ILE A 7 3.37 -13.10 5.87
N GLN A 8 2.56 -13.48 6.86
CA GLN A 8 1.81 -14.73 6.80
C GLN A 8 0.65 -14.52 5.80
N PRO A 9 0.68 -15.20 4.63
CA PRO A 9 -0.31 -14.96 3.60
C PRO A 9 -1.66 -15.57 4.00
N CYS A 10 -2.74 -15.00 3.49
CA CYS A 10 -4.06 -15.62 3.56
C CYS A 10 -4.04 -17.00 2.85
N LEU A 11 -4.79 -17.95 3.40
CA LEU A 11 -4.77 -19.37 2.98
C LEU A 11 -5.29 -19.58 1.55
N SER A 12 -6.12 -18.68 1.02
CA SER A 12 -6.75 -18.80 -0.29
C SER A 12 -5.98 -18.02 -1.37
N LYS A 13 -5.51 -18.74 -2.40
CA LYS A 13 -5.00 -18.10 -3.63
C LYS A 13 -6.18 -17.69 -4.50
N PRO A 14 -6.21 -16.45 -5.04
CA PRO A 14 -7.28 -16.04 -5.95
C PRO A 14 -7.19 -16.79 -7.29
N ALA A 15 -8.31 -16.89 -8.01
CA ALA A 15 -8.37 -17.55 -9.33
C ALA A 15 -7.40 -16.93 -10.36
N PHE A 16 -7.04 -15.66 -10.18
CA PHE A 16 -6.09 -14.92 -11.02
C PHE A 16 -4.65 -14.94 -10.48
N ALA A 17 -4.32 -15.81 -9.51
CA ALA A 17 -2.98 -15.86 -8.92
C ALA A 17 -1.85 -16.08 -9.97
N SER A 18 -2.14 -16.77 -11.07
CA SER A 18 -1.19 -16.95 -12.18
C SER A 18 -0.83 -15.66 -12.92
N LEU A 19 -1.70 -14.64 -12.86
CA LEU A 19 -1.44 -13.31 -13.44
C LEU A 19 -0.59 -12.44 -12.51
N LEU A 20 -0.57 -12.75 -11.20
CA LEU A 20 0.23 -12.04 -10.21
C LEU A 20 1.69 -12.49 -10.31
N ARG A 21 2.43 -11.96 -11.28
CA ARG A 21 3.87 -12.21 -11.46
C ARG A 21 4.73 -11.38 -10.48
N PHE A 22 4.44 -11.51 -9.19
CA PHE A 22 5.11 -10.75 -8.14
C PHE A 22 5.89 -11.69 -7.21
N HIS A 23 7.16 -11.95 -7.52
CA HIS A 23 8.05 -12.59 -6.57
C HIS A 23 8.56 -11.51 -5.59
N GLN A 24 8.21 -11.62 -4.31
CA GLN A 24 8.63 -10.73 -3.22
C GLN A 24 8.35 -9.24 -3.49
N PHE A 25 7.10 -8.92 -3.81
CA PHE A 25 6.67 -7.53 -3.95
C PHE A 25 6.56 -6.86 -2.58
N HIS A 26 7.38 -5.84 -2.37
CA HIS A 26 7.28 -4.92 -1.24
C HIS A 26 6.72 -3.60 -1.78
N PRO A 27 5.48 -3.21 -1.44
CA PRO A 27 4.78 -2.11 -2.11
C PRO A 27 5.35 -0.72 -1.82
N PHE A 28 6.19 -0.57 -0.79
CA PHE A 28 6.75 0.70 -0.35
C PHE A 28 8.24 0.81 -0.65
N LEU A 29 8.71 2.05 -0.83
CA LEU A 29 10.14 2.32 -0.99
C LEU A 29 10.79 2.50 0.38
N CYS A 30 11.95 1.88 0.59
CA CYS A 30 12.72 2.02 1.82
C CYS A 30 13.97 2.85 1.57
N ALA A 31 14.29 3.77 2.50
CA ALA A 31 15.49 4.58 2.43
C ALA A 31 16.77 3.74 2.28
N ALA A 32 16.78 2.53 2.86
CA ALA A 32 17.93 1.64 2.87
C ALA A 32 18.30 1.05 1.50
N ASP A 33 17.34 0.88 0.58
CA ASP A 33 17.58 0.10 -0.64
C ASP A 33 16.83 0.54 -1.90
N PHE A 34 16.05 1.64 -1.86
CA PHE A 34 15.22 2.07 -2.99
C PHE A 34 16.00 2.22 -4.31
N ARG A 35 17.26 2.69 -4.28
CA ARG A 35 18.12 2.79 -5.49
C ARG A 35 18.52 1.45 -6.06
N LYS A 36 18.88 0.50 -5.19
CA LYS A 36 19.24 -0.87 -5.59
C LYS A 36 18.04 -1.55 -6.24
N ILE A 37 16.87 -1.40 -5.62
CA ILE A 37 15.60 -1.92 -6.15
C ILE A 37 15.24 -1.26 -7.49
N ALA A 38 15.40 0.06 -7.59
CA ALA A 38 15.13 0.76 -8.83
C ALA A 38 16.01 0.29 -9.99
N SER A 39 17.31 0.10 -9.74
CA SER A 39 18.23 -0.44 -10.73
C SER A 39 17.90 -1.89 -11.12
N LEU A 40 17.52 -2.72 -10.14
CA LEU A 40 17.12 -4.12 -10.37
C LEU A 40 15.89 -4.25 -11.28
N TYR A 41 14.88 -3.40 -11.07
CA TYR A 41 13.64 -3.41 -11.86
C TYR A 41 13.66 -2.43 -13.05
N GLY A 42 14.76 -1.69 -13.24
CA GLY A 42 14.93 -0.71 -14.30
C GLY A 42 14.11 0.57 -14.15
N SER A 43 13.52 0.83 -12.97
CA SER A 43 12.76 2.06 -12.71
C SER A 43 13.66 3.29 -12.53
N ASP A 44 14.97 3.13 -12.49
CA ASP A 44 15.96 4.21 -12.62
C ASP A 44 16.04 4.80 -14.05
N LYS A 45 15.44 4.13 -15.05
CA LYS A 45 15.45 4.57 -16.47
C LYS A 45 14.22 5.36 -16.89
N PHE A 46 13.17 5.36 -16.07
CA PHE A 46 11.90 6.02 -16.36
C PHE A 46 11.70 7.25 -15.48
N ASP A 47 10.92 8.21 -16.00
CA ASP A 47 10.47 9.34 -15.20
C ASP A 47 9.28 8.95 -14.32
N LEU A 48 8.90 9.85 -13.42
CA LEU A 48 7.70 9.71 -12.60
C LEU A 48 6.44 9.56 -13.47
N PRO A 49 5.42 8.79 -13.05
CA PRO A 49 5.31 8.07 -11.77
C PRO A 49 5.90 6.65 -11.78
N TYR A 50 6.41 6.17 -12.93
CA TYR A 50 6.86 4.78 -13.09
C TYR A 50 8.35 4.57 -12.77
N GLY A 51 9.09 5.65 -12.57
CA GLY A 51 10.51 5.61 -12.24
C GLY A 51 11.01 6.85 -11.52
N MET A 52 12.32 6.90 -11.33
CA MET A 52 13.00 7.92 -10.52
C MET A 52 14.24 8.51 -11.20
N ARG A 53 14.33 8.42 -12.54
CA ARG A 53 15.49 8.81 -13.34
C ARG A 53 16.07 10.17 -12.97
N THR A 54 15.23 11.20 -12.91
CA THR A 54 15.63 12.59 -12.61
C THR A 54 15.36 13.00 -11.16
N SER A 55 14.70 12.14 -10.37
CA SER A 55 14.15 12.49 -9.06
C SER A 55 14.79 11.75 -7.89
N ALA A 56 15.83 10.93 -8.12
CA ALA A 56 16.47 10.09 -7.11
C ALA A 56 16.89 10.82 -5.82
N GLU A 57 17.34 12.07 -5.92
CA GLU A 57 17.69 12.88 -4.74
C GLU A 57 16.45 13.29 -3.95
N TYR A 58 15.35 13.70 -4.60
CA TYR A 58 14.10 13.99 -3.90
C TYR A 58 13.57 12.79 -3.12
N PHE A 59 13.64 11.59 -3.72
CA PHE A 59 13.30 10.35 -3.02
C PHE A 59 14.22 10.12 -1.81
N ARG A 60 15.53 10.32 -1.96
CA ARG A 60 16.48 10.18 -0.84
C ARG A 60 16.13 11.12 0.32
N LEU A 61 15.85 12.39 0.02
CA LEU A 61 15.47 13.38 1.04
C LEU A 61 14.15 13.00 1.71
N ALA A 62 13.11 12.69 0.93
CA ALA A 62 11.81 12.33 1.47
C ALA A 62 11.87 11.05 2.33
N LEU A 63 12.49 9.98 1.82
CA LEU A 63 12.62 8.71 2.52
C LEU A 63 13.48 8.81 3.79
N SER A 64 14.41 9.77 3.87
CA SER A 64 15.21 10.01 5.09
C SER A 64 14.39 10.53 6.27
N LYS A 65 13.17 11.02 6.04
CA LYS A 65 12.25 11.50 7.07
C LYS A 65 11.30 10.42 7.59
N LEU A 66 11.21 9.28 6.90
CA LEU A 66 10.37 8.17 7.31
C LEU A 66 11.09 7.33 8.39
N GLN A 67 10.39 7.04 9.48
CA GLN A 67 10.90 6.17 10.54
C GLN A 67 10.91 4.70 10.10
N SER A 68 9.91 4.29 9.31
CA SER A 68 9.76 2.95 8.75
C SER A 68 9.20 3.02 7.32
N CYS A 69 9.44 1.97 6.54
CA CYS A 69 8.81 1.73 5.24
C CYS A 69 7.84 0.54 5.27
N ASP A 70 7.68 -0.11 6.42
CA ASP A 70 6.70 -1.18 6.59
C ASP A 70 5.29 -0.60 6.74
N LEU A 71 4.28 -1.32 6.22
CA LEU A 71 2.87 -0.90 6.31
C LEU A 71 2.30 -1.05 7.72
N PHE A 72 2.76 -2.07 8.45
CA PHE A 72 2.26 -2.44 9.76
C PHE A 72 3.37 -2.36 10.79
N ASP A 73 2.98 -2.00 12.01
CA ASP A 73 3.88 -1.88 13.15
C ASP A 73 4.54 -3.22 13.51
N GLU A 74 5.64 -3.13 14.27
CA GLU A 74 6.37 -4.32 14.64
C GLU A 74 5.59 -5.34 15.47
N PHE A 75 4.65 -4.85 16.28
CA PHE A 75 3.80 -5.63 17.16
C PHE A 75 2.47 -6.06 16.54
N ASP A 76 2.23 -5.72 15.27
CA ASP A 76 1.04 -6.16 14.55
C ASP A 76 1.15 -7.65 14.19
N ASN A 77 0.43 -8.45 14.98
CA ASN A 77 0.44 -9.91 14.88
C ASN A 77 -0.84 -10.47 14.25
N ILE A 78 -1.74 -9.64 13.73
CA ILE A 78 -3.00 -10.12 13.13
C ILE A 78 -2.66 -10.87 11.83
N PRO A 79 -2.87 -12.20 11.76
CA PRO A 79 -2.63 -12.94 10.54
C PRO A 79 -3.77 -12.69 9.54
N CYS A 80 -3.46 -12.60 8.25
CA CYS A 80 -4.45 -12.45 7.16
C CYS A 80 -5.47 -11.32 7.40
N LYS A 81 -5.00 -10.07 7.28
CA LYS A 81 -5.86 -8.89 7.38
C LYS A 81 -6.89 -8.84 6.25
N LYS A 82 -8.12 -8.51 6.62
CA LYS A 82 -9.20 -8.16 5.69
C LYS A 82 -9.10 -6.66 5.40
N CYS A 83 -8.91 -6.32 4.14
CA CYS A 83 -8.84 -4.94 3.70
C CYS A 83 -10.09 -4.55 2.91
N VAL A 84 -10.51 -3.29 3.04
CA VAL A 84 -11.53 -2.67 2.18
C VAL A 84 -10.94 -1.42 1.52
N VAL A 85 -11.23 -1.24 0.23
CA VAL A 85 -10.86 -0.03 -0.52
C VAL A 85 -12.13 0.76 -0.79
N VAL A 86 -12.19 1.97 -0.27
CA VAL A 86 -13.35 2.85 -0.40
C VAL A 86 -13.03 3.91 -1.45
N GLY A 87 -13.69 3.78 -2.61
CA GLY A 87 -13.66 4.81 -3.65
C GLY A 87 -14.63 5.94 -3.34
N ASN A 88 -14.47 7.09 -4.01
CA ASN A 88 -15.28 8.29 -3.75
C ASN A 88 -16.50 8.39 -4.68
N GLY A 89 -16.99 7.24 -5.17
CA GLY A 89 -18.11 7.20 -6.11
C GLY A 89 -19.44 7.46 -5.39
N GLY A 90 -20.32 8.24 -6.01
CA GLY A 90 -21.66 8.53 -5.45
C GLY A 90 -22.57 7.30 -5.30
N VAL A 91 -22.13 6.11 -5.74
CA VAL A 91 -22.83 4.84 -5.53
C VAL A 91 -22.96 4.47 -4.04
N LEU A 92 -22.12 5.02 -3.17
CA LEU A 92 -22.15 4.81 -1.72
C LEU A 92 -23.27 5.61 -1.01
N LYS A 93 -23.80 6.65 -1.66
CA LYS A 93 -24.86 7.48 -1.05
C LYS A 93 -26.08 6.65 -0.68
N ASN A 94 -26.58 6.85 0.53
CA ASN A 94 -27.74 6.14 1.11
C ASN A 94 -27.59 4.61 1.10
N LYS A 95 -26.37 4.07 1.15
CA LYS A 95 -26.15 2.61 1.19
C LYS A 95 -26.00 2.05 2.58
N THR A 96 -25.83 2.90 3.59
CA THR A 96 -25.69 2.50 4.99
C THR A 96 -24.61 1.44 5.17
N LEU A 97 -23.45 1.62 4.51
CA LEU A 97 -22.33 0.66 4.55
C LEU A 97 -21.27 1.03 5.59
N GLY A 98 -21.39 2.16 6.29
CA GLY A 98 -20.43 2.64 7.29
C GLY A 98 -19.98 1.56 8.27
N GLU A 99 -20.91 0.97 9.03
CA GLU A 99 -20.60 -0.12 9.97
C GLU A 99 -19.94 -1.32 9.30
N LYS A 100 -20.33 -1.63 8.05
CA LYS A 100 -19.75 -2.74 7.30
C LYS A 100 -18.31 -2.43 6.88
N ILE A 101 -18.03 -1.20 6.45
CA ILE A 101 -16.68 -0.73 6.09
C ILE A 101 -15.78 -0.76 7.32
N ASP A 102 -16.28 -0.29 8.46
CA ASP A 102 -15.54 -0.20 9.72
C ASP A 102 -15.26 -1.58 10.36
N SER A 103 -15.92 -2.65 9.89
CA SER A 103 -15.66 -4.02 10.32
C SER A 103 -14.37 -4.65 9.76
N TYR A 104 -13.64 -3.95 8.88
CA TYR A 104 -12.40 -4.45 8.26
C TYR A 104 -11.15 -4.04 9.05
N ASP A 105 -10.09 -4.85 8.98
CA ASP A 105 -8.82 -4.58 9.68
C ASP A 105 -8.07 -3.37 9.10
N VAL A 106 -8.25 -3.12 7.79
CA VAL A 106 -7.58 -2.04 7.06
C VAL A 106 -8.58 -1.36 6.13
N ILE A 107 -8.74 -0.05 6.30
CA ILE A 107 -9.61 0.79 5.49
C ILE A 107 -8.74 1.72 4.65
N ILE A 108 -8.79 1.57 3.33
CA ILE A 108 -8.00 2.38 2.39
C ILE A 108 -8.94 3.39 1.73
N ARG A 109 -8.76 4.67 2.05
CA ARG A 109 -9.41 5.81 1.40
C ARG A 109 -8.38 6.57 0.56
N MET A 110 -8.81 7.27 -0.48
CA MET A 110 -7.90 7.97 -1.40
C MET A 110 -8.49 9.29 -1.92
N ASN A 111 -7.62 10.21 -2.35
CA ASN A 111 -7.98 11.55 -2.80
C ASN A 111 -8.77 12.33 -1.72
N ASN A 112 -9.71 13.18 -2.13
CA ASN A 112 -10.54 14.01 -1.25
C ASN A 112 -11.91 13.36 -0.97
N GLY A 113 -11.93 12.08 -0.59
CA GLY A 113 -13.16 11.39 -0.20
C GLY A 113 -13.65 11.86 1.18
N PRO A 114 -14.84 12.47 1.31
CA PRO A 114 -15.33 12.93 2.60
C PRO A 114 -15.71 11.74 3.49
N VAL A 115 -15.49 11.90 4.79
CA VAL A 115 -15.98 10.99 5.84
C VAL A 115 -16.95 11.73 6.76
N LEU A 116 -16.59 12.94 7.17
CA LEU A 116 -17.44 13.79 7.99
C LEU A 116 -18.77 14.10 7.27
N GLY A 117 -19.88 13.76 7.92
CA GLY A 117 -21.24 13.88 7.36
C GLY A 117 -21.63 12.76 6.38
N HIS A 118 -20.77 11.76 6.19
CA HIS A 118 -20.95 10.60 5.33
C HIS A 118 -20.56 9.29 6.05
N GLU A 119 -20.53 9.29 7.38
CA GLU A 119 -20.06 8.17 8.20
C GLU A 119 -20.93 6.93 8.02
N GLU A 120 -22.24 7.13 7.88
CA GLU A 120 -23.21 6.06 7.67
C GLU A 120 -23.16 5.49 6.25
N GLU A 121 -22.75 6.28 5.25
CA GLU A 121 -22.79 5.90 3.82
C GLU A 121 -21.84 4.73 3.48
#